data_AF-A0A5B7K4W0-F1
#
_entry.id   AF-A0A5B7K4W0-F1
#
_cell.length_a   1.000
_cell.length_b   1.000
_cell.length_c   1.000
_cell.angle_alpha   90.00
_cell.angle_beta   90.00
_cell.angle_gamma   90.00
#
_symmetry.space_group_name_H-M   'P 1'
#
loop_
_entity.id
_entity.type
_entity.pdbx_description
1 polymer ?
#
loop_
_entity_poly.entity_id
_entity_poly.type
_entity_poly.pdbx_seq_one_letter_code
_entity_poly.pdbx_strand_id
1 'polypeptide(L)'
;MVAQLRHWLWGHVIFILVVHASECAFNIFRYPLGSIERKYGSLPESERLRLKEDTRDMFYFGYDNYMKYAYPEDELNPILCRGRGPDRDDP
;
A
#
# COMPACT_ATOMS: atom_id res chain seq x y z
N MET A 1 38.46 -29.82 -29.07
CA MET A 1 37.37 -28.83 -29.31
C MET A 1 36.02 -29.23 -28.70
N VAL A 2 35.60 -30.49 -28.72
CA VAL A 2 34.26 -30.91 -28.21
C VAL A 2 34.11 -30.79 -26.67
N ALA A 3 35.16 -31.06 -25.89
CA ALA A 3 35.11 -30.96 -24.42
C ALA A 3 34.96 -29.52 -23.90
N GLN A 4 35.52 -28.55 -24.62
CA GLN A 4 35.50 -27.14 -24.24
C GLN A 4 34.10 -26.52 -24.40
N LEU A 5 33.36 -26.92 -25.46
CA LEU A 5 31.94 -26.56 -25.63
C LEU A 5 31.05 -27.15 -24.54
N ARG A 6 31.34 -28.38 -24.08
CA ARG A 6 30.58 -29.06 -23.04
C ARG A 6 30.69 -28.33 -21.70
N HIS A 7 31.88 -27.89 -21.31
CA HIS A 7 32.06 -27.12 -20.07
C HIS A 7 31.28 -25.79 -20.06
N TRP A 8 31.20 -25.11 -21.20
CA TRP A 8 30.46 -23.85 -21.32
C TRP A 8 28.94 -24.08 -21.22
N LEU A 9 28.41 -25.10 -21.89
CA LEU A 9 27.00 -25.49 -21.84
C LEU A 9 26.54 -25.88 -20.42
N TRP A 10 27.34 -26.68 -19.70
CA TRP A 10 27.03 -27.06 -18.32
C TRP A 10 27.11 -25.85 -17.36
N GLY A 11 28.02 -24.90 -17.59
CA GLY A 11 28.08 -23.64 -16.84
C GLY A 11 26.81 -22.80 -16.99
N HIS A 12 26.26 -22.69 -18.20
CA HIS A 12 25.00 -21.98 -18.45
C HIS A 12 23.79 -22.68 -17.84
N VAL A 13 23.72 -24.01 -17.91
CA VAL A 13 22.64 -24.78 -17.29
C VAL A 13 22.66 -24.61 -15.76
N ILE A 14 23.82 -24.67 -15.13
CA ILE A 14 23.96 -24.44 -13.68
C ILE A 14 23.58 -23.00 -13.34
N PHE A 15 24.02 -22.01 -14.11
CA PHE A 15 23.64 -20.61 -13.89
C PHE A 15 22.12 -20.40 -13.99
N ILE A 16 21.47 -20.96 -15.02
CA ILE A 16 20.01 -20.89 -15.18
C ILE A 16 19.29 -21.57 -14.01
N LEU A 17 19.74 -22.76 -13.60
CA LEU A 17 19.15 -23.49 -12.47
C LEU A 17 19.31 -22.74 -11.14
N VAL A 18 20.46 -22.08 -10.92
CA VAL A 18 20.72 -21.26 -9.73
C VAL A 18 19.86 -20.01 -9.73
N VAL A 19 19.71 -19.33 -10.88
CA VAL A 19 18.81 -18.17 -11.02
C VAL A 19 17.36 -18.58 -10.80
N HIS A 20 16.91 -19.70 -11.35
CA HIS A 20 15.53 -20.19 -11.15
C HIS A 20 15.25 -20.62 -9.71
N ALA A 21 16.22 -21.28 -9.05
CA ALA A 21 16.13 -21.63 -7.64
C ALA A 21 16.13 -20.36 -6.75
N SER A 22 16.87 -19.33 -7.15
CA SER A 22 16.90 -18.02 -6.47
C SER A 22 15.57 -17.28 -6.56
N GLU A 23 14.90 -17.26 -7.73
CA GLU A 23 13.56 -16.65 -7.86
C GLU A 23 12.53 -17.31 -6.95
N CYS A 24 12.58 -18.64 -6.80
CA CYS A 24 11.71 -19.37 -5.87
C CYS A 24 12.07 -19.09 -4.39
N ALA A 25 13.35 -18.92 -4.06
CA ALA A 25 13.83 -18.72 -2.68
C ALA A 25 13.76 -17.26 -2.19
N PHE A 26 13.87 -16.26 -3.08
CA PHE A 26 13.87 -14.83 -2.77
C PHE A 26 12.51 -14.16 -2.96
N ASN A 27 11.41 -14.91 -2.97
CA ASN A 27 10.06 -14.38 -2.85
C ASN A 27 9.76 -13.87 -1.40
N ILE A 28 10.64 -13.03 -0.84
CA ILE A 28 10.53 -12.42 0.49
C ILE A 28 9.28 -11.53 0.63
N PHE A 29 8.74 -11.05 -0.49
CA PHE A 29 7.50 -10.26 -0.53
C PHE A 29 6.23 -11.09 -0.63
N ARG A 30 6.34 -12.42 -0.69
CA ARG A 30 5.19 -13.32 -0.87
C ARG A 30 4.87 -14.04 0.44
N TYR A 31 4.56 -13.27 1.47
CA TYR A 31 3.85 -13.82 2.62
C TYR A 31 2.52 -14.41 2.13
N PRO A 32 2.10 -15.59 2.63
CA PRO A 32 0.78 -16.11 2.30
C PRO A 32 -0.26 -15.07 2.76
N LEU A 33 -1.07 -14.57 1.82
CA LEU A 33 -2.11 -13.58 2.10
C LEU A 33 -2.96 -14.09 3.27
N GLY A 34 -3.13 -13.27 4.32
CA GLY A 34 -3.97 -13.58 5.46
C GLY A 34 -5.45 -13.61 5.09
N SER A 35 -6.31 -13.87 6.06
CA SER A 35 -7.76 -13.95 5.82
C SER A 35 -8.35 -12.61 5.38
N ILE A 36 -7.80 -11.49 5.85
CA ILE A 36 -8.25 -10.14 5.54
C ILE A 36 -7.83 -9.76 4.12
N GLU A 37 -6.58 -10.00 3.75
CA GLU A 37 -6.04 -9.68 2.43
C GLU A 37 -6.69 -10.55 1.35
N ARG A 38 -7.00 -11.83 1.64
CA ARG A 38 -7.77 -12.65 0.70
C ARG A 38 -9.19 -12.13 0.49
N LYS A 39 -9.82 -11.57 1.54
CA LYS A 39 -11.20 -11.09 1.48
C LYS A 39 -11.30 -9.69 0.83
N TYR A 40 -10.34 -8.81 1.08
CA TYR A 40 -10.41 -7.40 0.70
C TYR A 40 -9.27 -6.94 -0.22
N GLY A 41 -8.33 -7.81 -0.57
CA GLY A 41 -7.18 -7.48 -1.42
C GLY A 41 -7.53 -7.36 -2.91
N SER A 42 -8.74 -7.77 -3.32
CA SER A 42 -9.28 -7.49 -4.65
C SER A 42 -10.59 -6.74 -4.52
N LEU A 43 -10.74 -5.66 -5.28
CA LEU A 43 -11.98 -4.91 -5.41
C LEU A 43 -12.47 -4.97 -6.86
N PRO A 44 -13.75 -5.33 -7.10
CA PRO A 44 -14.38 -5.12 -8.41
C PRO A 44 -14.24 -3.67 -8.85
N GLU A 45 -14.08 -3.45 -10.16
CA GLU A 45 -13.82 -2.09 -10.68
C GLU A 45 -14.95 -1.11 -10.34
N SER A 46 -16.21 -1.54 -10.45
CA SER A 46 -17.37 -0.73 -10.09
C SER A 46 -17.37 -0.34 -8.62
N GLU A 47 -17.00 -1.26 -7.72
CA GLU A 47 -16.89 -1.00 -6.29
C GLU A 47 -15.73 -0.05 -5.97
N ARG A 48 -14.58 -0.23 -6.61
CA ARG A 48 -13.43 0.67 -6.49
C ARG A 48 -13.79 2.10 -6.90
N LEU A 49 -14.54 2.27 -8.00
CA LEU A 49 -14.97 3.59 -8.48
C LEU A 49 -15.96 4.24 -7.51
N ARG A 50 -16.93 3.46 -6.99
CA ARG A 50 -17.87 3.95 -5.97
C ARG A 50 -17.15 4.40 -4.70
N LEU A 51 -16.28 3.56 -4.13
CA LEU A 51 -15.55 3.89 -2.89
C LEU A 51 -14.60 5.07 -3.08
N LYS A 52 -14.04 5.26 -4.28
CA LYS A 52 -13.26 6.45 -4.61
C LYS A 52 -14.12 7.72 -4.52
N GLU A 53 -15.34 7.67 -5.05
CA GLU A 53 -16.28 8.80 -4.99
C GLU A 53 -16.72 9.06 -3.55
N ASP A 54 -17.12 8.02 -2.81
CA ASP A 54 -17.52 8.13 -1.40
C ASP A 54 -16.40 8.74 -0.54
N THR A 55 -15.14 8.31 -0.77
CA THR A 55 -13.97 8.85 -0.06
C THR A 55 -13.75 10.33 -0.37
N ARG A 56 -13.94 10.73 -1.63
CA ARG A 56 -13.83 12.14 -2.04
C ARG A 56 -14.89 12.98 -1.32
N ASP A 57 -16.12 12.51 -1.25
CA ASP A 57 -17.22 13.23 -0.60
C ASP A 57 -17.01 13.32 0.92
N MET A 58 -16.48 12.26 1.56
CA MET A 58 -16.07 12.29 2.96
C MET A 58 -14.96 13.31 3.23
N PHE A 59 -13.99 13.43 2.33
CA PHE A 59 -12.91 14.42 2.45
C PHE A 59 -13.46 15.84 2.40
N TYR A 60 -14.30 16.15 1.40
CA TYR A 60 -14.90 17.47 1.28
C TYR A 60 -15.82 17.79 2.45
N PHE A 61 -16.59 16.81 2.95
CA PHE A 61 -17.37 16.99 4.17
C PHE A 61 -16.47 17.41 5.34
N GLY A 62 -15.36 16.71 5.58
CA GLY A 62 -14.40 17.09 6.63
C GLY A 62 -13.79 18.48 6.42
N TYR A 63 -13.34 18.76 5.20
CA TYR A 63 -12.73 20.03 4.81
C TYR A 63 -13.69 21.22 5.00
N ASP A 64 -14.92 21.12 4.49
CA ASP A 64 -15.91 22.19 4.59
C ASP A 64 -16.27 22.48 6.06
N ASN A 65 -16.36 21.44 6.90
CA ASN A 65 -16.58 21.61 8.33
C ASN A 65 -15.37 22.25 9.03
N TYR A 66 -14.14 21.89 8.64
CA TYR A 66 -12.95 22.57 9.15
C TYR A 66 -12.97 24.06 8.78
N MET A 67 -13.22 24.38 7.51
CA MET A 67 -13.28 25.77 7.03
C MET A 67 -14.37 26.57 7.74
N LYS A 68 -15.51 25.94 8.04
CA LYS A 68 -16.64 26.60 8.70
C LYS A 68 -16.47 26.79 10.21
N TYR A 69 -15.90 25.80 10.90
CA TYR A 69 -15.94 25.73 12.37
C TYR A 69 -14.58 25.80 13.06
N ALA A 70 -13.49 25.54 12.34
CA ALA A 70 -12.15 25.44 12.93
C ALA A 70 -11.15 26.44 12.37
N TYR A 71 -11.27 26.90 11.11
CA TYR A 71 -10.33 27.87 10.56
C TYR A 71 -10.28 29.16 11.41
N PRO A 72 -9.08 29.68 11.78
CA PRO A 72 -7.73 29.29 11.35
C PRO A 72 -6.96 28.38 12.32
N GLU A 73 -7.64 27.69 13.24
CA GLU A 73 -7.01 26.79 14.20
C GLU A 73 -6.39 25.56 13.53
N ASP A 74 -5.51 24.86 14.26
CA ASP A 74 -4.74 23.71 13.77
C ASP A 74 -5.65 22.52 13.41
N GLU A 75 -6.55 22.16 14.33
CA GLU A 75 -7.44 20.99 14.19
C GLU A 75 -8.92 21.36 14.36
N LEU A 76 -9.81 20.57 13.75
CA LEU A 76 -11.24 20.60 14.04
C LEU A 76 -11.56 19.61 15.17
N ASN A 77 -12.30 20.07 16.18
CA ASN A 77 -13.02 19.18 17.10
C ASN A 77 -14.46 18.97 16.59
N PRO A 78 -14.77 17.80 16.00
CA PRO A 78 -16.07 17.58 15.36
C PRO A 78 -17.22 17.37 16.35
N ILE A 79 -16.95 16.99 17.61
CA ILE A 79 -17.99 16.81 18.63
C ILE A 79 -18.45 18.17 19.16
N LEU A 80 -17.51 19.10 19.32
CA LEU A 80 -17.77 20.45 19.84
C LEU A 80 -18.01 21.50 18.75
N CYS A 81 -17.88 21.12 17.48
CA CYS A 81 -18.00 22.00 16.31
C CYS A 81 -17.17 23.29 16.45
N ARG A 82 -15.90 23.15 16.87
CA ARG A 82 -14.97 24.27 17.02
C ARG A 82 -13.54 23.87 16.70
N GLY A 83 -12.69 24.86 16.44
CA GLY A 83 -11.24 24.64 16.30
C GLY A 83 -10.56 24.26 17.63
N ARG A 84 -9.44 23.55 17.52
CA ARG A 84 -8.50 23.21 18.58
C ARG A 84 -7.10 23.60 18.11
N GLY A 85 -6.43 24.45 18.89
CA GLY A 85 -5.02 24.78 18.67
C GLY A 85 -4.08 23.74 19.33
N PRO A 86 -2.76 23.91 19.17
CA PRO A 86 -1.77 22.98 19.72
C PRO A 86 -1.87 22.84 21.25
N ASP A 87 -1.69 21.63 21.76
CA ASP A 87 -1.66 21.34 23.19
C ASP A 87 -0.32 21.75 23.80
N ARG A 88 -0.15 23.04 24.08
CA ARG A 88 1.13 23.58 24.57
C ARG A 88 1.53 23.10 25.96
N ASP A 89 0.55 22.71 26.77
CA ASP A 89 0.74 22.33 28.17
C ASP A 89 0.93 20.80 28.35
N ASP A 90 0.70 20.00 27.31
CA ASP A 90 0.87 18.53 27.29
C ASP A 90 1.32 18.06 25.88
N PRO A 91 2.61 18.26 25.53
CA PRO A 91 3.13 18.04 24.18
C PRO A 91 3.41 16.56 23.84
#